data_AF-A0A1Y1N631-F1
#
_entry.id   AF-A0A1Y1N631-F1
#
_cell.length_a   1.000
_cell.length_b   1.000
_cell.length_c   1.000
_cell.angle_alpha   90.00
_cell.angle_beta   90.00
_cell.angle_gamma   90.00
#
_symmetry.space_group_name_H-M   'P 1'
#
loop_
_entity.id
_entity.type
_entity.pdbx_description
1 polymer ?
#
loop_
_entity_poly.entity_id
_entity_poly.type
_entity_poly.pdbx_seq_one_letter_code
_entity_poly.pdbx_strand_id
1 'polypeptide(L)'
;MQFEWALKYPELYNFCLKFNLSELNDPIEVSYTNLEGILQEGPQCGLVALAICMRKPTKDTVEKLLTDAKNSGYTYNGELFSAAEFLNLVQKHLPENEVSLYSGFLDSNHVISFLLKGGLMLVPYPFLQHTLTESNT
;
A
#
# COMPACT_ATOMS: atom_id res chain seq x y z
N MET A 1 -21.01 -22.26 1.95
CA MET A 1 -19.97 -21.26 2.26
C MET A 1 -18.68 -21.69 1.60
N GLN A 2 -18.54 -21.25 0.35
CA GLN A 2 -17.34 -21.39 -0.48
C GLN A 2 -17.00 -19.99 -1.02
N PHE A 3 -16.81 -18.99 -0.15
CA PHE A 3 -16.47 -17.63 -0.55
C PHE A 3 -17.44 -17.03 -1.59
N GLU A 4 -18.74 -17.30 -1.45
CA GLU A 4 -19.75 -16.91 -2.46
C GLU A 4 -19.80 -15.38 -2.65
N TRP A 5 -19.57 -14.61 -1.58
CA TRP A 5 -19.43 -13.16 -1.63
C TRP A 5 -18.30 -12.68 -2.55
N ALA A 6 -17.28 -13.52 -2.79
CA ALA A 6 -16.14 -13.21 -3.64
C ALA A 6 -16.36 -13.56 -5.11
N LEU A 7 -17.48 -14.18 -5.50
CA LEU A 7 -17.77 -14.53 -6.91
C LEU A 7 -17.74 -13.32 -7.85
N LYS A 8 -18.07 -12.12 -7.33
CA LYS A 8 -17.96 -10.84 -8.05
C LYS A 8 -16.51 -10.37 -8.27
N TYR A 9 -15.53 -11.02 -7.66
CA TYR A 9 -14.09 -10.76 -7.75
C TYR A 9 -13.35 -12.06 -8.11
N PRO A 10 -13.33 -12.45 -9.40
CA PRO A 10 -12.83 -13.76 -9.82
C PRO A 10 -11.40 -14.06 -9.36
N GLU A 11 -10.51 -13.05 -9.34
CA GLU A 11 -9.15 -13.21 -8.85
C GLU A 11 -9.09 -13.56 -7.36
N LEU A 12 -9.89 -12.87 -6.54
CA LEU A 12 -9.95 -13.11 -5.10
C LEU A 12 -10.59 -14.48 -4.80
N TYR A 13 -11.68 -14.81 -5.49
CA TYR A 13 -12.31 -16.12 -5.37
C TYR A 13 -11.34 -17.26 -5.72
N ASN A 14 -10.65 -17.16 -6.85
CA ASN A 14 -9.66 -18.14 -7.27
C ASN A 14 -8.49 -18.23 -6.29
N PHE A 15 -8.05 -17.11 -5.71
CA PHE A 15 -7.04 -17.10 -4.65
C PHE A 15 -7.50 -17.89 -3.43
N CYS A 16 -8.72 -17.63 -2.93
CA CYS A 16 -9.28 -18.35 -1.78
C CYS A 16 -9.29 -19.87 -2.01
N LEU A 17 -9.69 -20.32 -3.19
CA LEU A 17 -9.68 -21.74 -3.55
C LEU A 17 -8.26 -22.31 -3.69
N LYS A 18 -7.37 -21.59 -4.38
CA LYS A 18 -6.00 -22.05 -4.67
C LYS A 18 -5.18 -22.27 -3.40
N PHE A 19 -5.40 -21.45 -2.38
CA PHE A 19 -4.68 -21.53 -1.10
C PHE A 19 -5.45 -22.31 -0.02
N ASN A 20 -6.52 -23.02 -0.39
CA ASN A 20 -7.36 -23.79 0.54
C ASN A 20 -7.77 -23.01 1.78
N LEU A 21 -8.13 -21.73 1.61
CA LEU A 21 -8.61 -20.93 2.74
C LEU A 21 -9.94 -21.49 3.23
N SER A 22 -10.21 -21.36 4.52
CA SER A 22 -11.49 -21.74 5.12
C SER A 22 -12.28 -20.49 5.47
N GLU A 23 -13.49 -20.40 4.94
CA GLU A 23 -14.45 -19.36 5.31
C GLU A 23 -15.15 -19.76 6.61
N LEU A 24 -15.03 -18.92 7.64
CA LEU A 24 -15.73 -19.12 8.91
C LEU A 24 -17.11 -18.46 8.91
N ASN A 25 -17.20 -17.25 8.36
CA ASN A 25 -18.43 -16.46 8.19
C ASN A 25 -18.29 -15.56 6.97
N ASP A 26 -19.41 -15.16 6.39
CA ASP A 26 -19.43 -14.09 5.39
C ASP A 26 -18.91 -12.77 5.99
N PRO A 27 -18.15 -11.98 5.21
CA PRO A 27 -17.71 -10.66 5.65
C PRO A 27 -18.88 -9.70 5.77
N ILE A 28 -18.86 -8.86 6.82
CA ILE A 28 -19.88 -7.81 7.04
C ILE A 28 -19.79 -6.74 5.95
N GLU A 29 -18.56 -6.32 5.62
CA GLU A 29 -18.26 -5.35 4.58
C GLU A 29 -17.03 -5.80 3.79
N VAL A 30 -17.01 -5.50 2.49
CA VAL A 30 -15.90 -5.85 1.60
C VAL A 30 -15.60 -4.68 0.69
N SER A 31 -14.34 -4.26 0.70
CA SER A 31 -13.74 -3.38 -0.30
C SER A 31 -12.60 -4.15 -0.96
N TYR A 32 -12.64 -4.25 -2.28
CA TYR A 32 -11.59 -4.90 -3.05
C TYR A 32 -11.21 -4.02 -4.23
N THR A 33 -9.92 -3.81 -4.37
CA THR A 33 -9.33 -3.01 -5.42
C THR A 33 -8.24 -3.83 -6.09
N ASN A 34 -8.46 -4.26 -7.33
CA ASN A 34 -7.41 -4.93 -8.08
C ASN A 34 -6.31 -3.94 -8.44
N LEU A 35 -5.05 -4.29 -8.18
CA LEU A 35 -3.86 -3.48 -8.43
C LEU A 35 -2.88 -4.31 -9.25
N GLU A 36 -2.52 -3.82 -10.43
CA GLU A 36 -1.43 -4.42 -11.20
C GLU A 36 -0.09 -4.09 -10.53
N GLY A 37 0.74 -5.11 -10.35
CA GLY A 37 2.07 -4.99 -9.74
C GLY A 37 3.19 -5.03 -10.79
N ILE A 38 4.34 -4.47 -10.42
CA ILE A 38 5.60 -4.62 -11.16
C ILE A 38 6.71 -4.99 -10.17
N LEU A 39 7.69 -5.79 -10.61
CA LEU A 39 8.87 -6.11 -9.80
C LEU A 39 9.77 -4.88 -9.66
N GLN A 40 10.25 -4.64 -8.45
CA GLN A 40 11.24 -3.61 -8.19
C GLN A 40 12.63 -3.99 -8.70
N GLU A 41 13.42 -2.99 -9.05
CA GLU A 41 14.85 -3.12 -9.32
C GLU A 41 15.64 -2.31 -8.28
N GLY A 42 16.53 -2.97 -7.54
CA GLY A 42 17.25 -2.33 -6.45
C GLY A 42 16.34 -1.82 -5.31
N PRO A 43 16.73 -0.75 -4.58
CA PRO A 43 16.02 -0.27 -3.40
C PRO A 43 14.85 0.67 -3.75
N GLN A 44 14.04 0.34 -4.76
CA GLN A 44 12.98 1.22 -5.30
C GLN A 44 11.57 0.89 -4.80
N CYS A 45 11.43 0.11 -3.72
CA CYS A 45 10.13 -0.39 -3.25
C CYS A 45 9.07 0.71 -3.08
N GLY A 46 9.43 1.85 -2.49
CA GLY A 46 8.50 2.99 -2.33
C GLY A 46 8.08 3.62 -3.66
N LEU A 47 9.00 3.77 -4.61
CA LEU A 47 8.70 4.33 -5.94
C LEU A 47 7.81 3.39 -6.75
N VAL A 48 8.07 2.08 -6.67
CA VAL A 48 7.22 1.04 -7.27
C VAL A 48 5.83 1.06 -6.67
N ALA A 49 5.72 1.14 -5.33
CA ALA A 49 4.43 1.23 -4.66
C ALA A 49 3.63 2.47 -5.09
N LEU A 50 4.30 3.62 -5.26
CA LEU A 50 3.66 4.82 -5.80
C LEU A 50 3.19 4.62 -7.26
N ALA A 51 4.00 3.99 -8.13
CA ALA A 51 3.59 3.67 -9.49
C ALA A 51 2.35 2.76 -9.55
N ILE A 52 2.25 1.81 -8.62
CA ILE A 52 1.07 0.95 -8.43
C ILE A 52 -0.15 1.79 -8.01
N CYS A 53 -0.01 2.69 -7.03
CA CYS A 53 -1.10 3.59 -6.61
C CYS A 53 -1.56 4.51 -7.75
N MET A 54 -0.64 4.95 -8.62
CA MET A 54 -0.92 5.74 -9.82
C MET A 54 -1.60 4.94 -10.95
N ARG A 55 -1.78 3.62 -10.79
CA ARG A 55 -2.28 2.70 -11.83
C ARG A 55 -1.43 2.68 -13.09
N LYS A 56 -0.13 2.92 -12.93
CA LYS A 56 0.86 2.94 -14.02
C LYS A 56 2.13 2.17 -13.59
N PRO A 57 2.03 0.88 -13.26
CA PRO A 57 3.16 0.08 -12.79
C PRO A 57 4.08 -0.31 -13.96
N THR A 58 4.75 0.66 -14.58
CA THR A 58 5.70 0.44 -15.69
C THR A 58 7.11 0.86 -15.28
N LYS A 59 8.14 0.28 -15.92
CA LYS A 59 9.54 0.66 -15.68
C LYS A 59 9.77 2.15 -15.92
N ASP A 60 9.28 2.68 -17.04
CA ASP A 60 9.36 4.10 -17.39
C ASP A 60 8.75 5.01 -16.31
N THR A 61 7.63 4.59 -15.70
CA THR A 61 7.01 5.34 -14.61
C THR A 61 7.91 5.36 -13.38
N VAL A 62 8.48 4.21 -13.01
CA VAL A 62 9.39 4.10 -11.85
C VAL A 62 10.68 4.89 -12.08
N GLU A 63 11.25 4.86 -13.29
CA GLU A 63 12.43 5.64 -13.66
C GLU A 63 12.17 7.15 -13.60
N LYS A 64 10.99 7.59 -14.04
CA LYS A 64 10.56 8.98 -13.91
C LYS A 64 10.44 9.40 -12.45
N LEU A 65 9.77 8.58 -11.63
CA LEU A 65 9.64 8.81 -10.18
C LEU A 65 11.01 8.87 -9.49
N LEU A 66 11.95 7.98 -9.88
CA LEU A 66 13.32 8.00 -9.36
C LEU A 66 14.04 9.29 -9.73
N THR A 67 13.91 9.74 -10.98
CA THR A 67 14.52 10.99 -11.45
C THR A 67 13.96 12.19 -10.68
N ASP A 68 12.64 12.23 -10.50
CA ASP A 68 11.97 13.28 -9.73
C ASP A 68 12.38 13.29 -8.25
N ALA A 69 12.51 12.11 -7.63
CA ALA A 69 12.96 11.95 -6.26
C ALA A 69 14.43 12.37 -6.07
N LYS A 70 15.31 12.02 -7.02
CA LYS A 70 16.72 12.45 -7.02
C LYS A 70 16.86 13.96 -7.16
N ASN A 71 16.14 14.56 -8.10
CA ASN A 71 16.14 16.01 -8.32
C ASN A 71 15.64 16.79 -7.10
N SER A 72 14.78 16.18 -6.30
CA SER A 72 14.24 16.76 -5.06
C SER A 72 15.10 16.45 -3.82
N GLY A 73 16.17 15.65 -3.96
CA GLY A 73 17.04 15.25 -2.85
C GLY A 73 16.42 14.22 -1.90
N TYR A 74 15.37 13.50 -2.32
CA TYR A 74 14.65 12.53 -1.46
C TYR A 74 15.25 11.14 -1.48
N THR A 75 16.17 10.88 -2.41
CA THR A 75 16.89 9.61 -2.54
C THR A 75 18.18 9.79 -3.33
N TYR A 76 19.16 8.92 -3.08
CA TYR A 76 20.35 8.77 -3.95
C TYR A 76 20.17 7.68 -5.02
N ASN A 77 19.61 6.52 -4.63
CA ASN A 77 19.59 5.30 -5.45
C ASN A 77 18.23 4.59 -5.50
N GLY A 78 17.18 5.16 -4.91
CA GLY A 78 15.81 4.61 -4.87
C GLY A 78 15.24 4.55 -3.46
N GLU A 79 16.09 4.35 -2.45
CA GLU A 79 15.67 4.34 -1.04
C GLU A 79 15.28 5.74 -0.60
N LEU A 80 14.03 5.92 -0.17
CA LEU A 80 13.49 7.20 0.25
C LEU A 80 13.94 7.48 1.69
N PHE A 81 14.36 8.72 1.98
CA PHE A 81 14.92 9.05 3.29
C PHE A 81 13.86 9.26 4.38
N SER A 82 12.66 9.72 4.03
CA SER A 82 11.58 9.92 4.99
C SER A 82 10.18 9.82 4.39
N ALA A 83 9.19 9.53 5.25
CA ALA A 83 7.79 9.51 4.87
C ALA A 83 7.25 10.91 4.49
N ALA A 84 7.81 11.98 5.07
CA ALA A 84 7.43 13.36 4.76
C ALA A 84 7.87 13.77 3.34
N GLU A 85 9.10 13.44 2.95
CA GLU A 85 9.57 13.64 1.58
C GLU A 85 8.81 12.76 0.58
N PHE A 86 8.49 11.53 0.99
CA PHE A 86 7.68 10.66 0.17
C PHE A 86 6.27 11.24 -0.04
N LEU A 87 5.64 11.81 1.00
CA LEU A 87 4.35 12.51 0.87
C LEU A 87 4.42 13.62 -0.18
N ASN A 88 5.48 14.44 -0.17
CA ASN A 88 5.66 15.50 -1.17
C ASN A 88 5.74 14.92 -2.60
N LEU A 89 6.44 13.79 -2.77
CA LEU A 89 6.51 13.10 -4.06
C LEU A 89 5.12 12.57 -4.47
N VAL A 90 4.38 11.94 -3.55
CA VAL A 90 3.03 11.43 -3.82
C VAL A 90 2.09 12.57 -4.25
N GLN A 91 2.07 13.69 -3.52
CA GLN A 91 1.25 14.85 -3.85
C GLN A 91 1.59 15.46 -5.21
N LYS A 92 2.88 15.47 -5.59
CA LYS A 92 3.31 15.92 -6.92
C LYS A 92 2.75 15.04 -8.05
N HIS A 93 2.64 13.72 -7.82
CA HIS A 93 2.23 12.76 -8.85
C HIS A 93 0.74 12.38 -8.82
N LEU A 94 0.04 12.70 -7.73
CA LEU A 94 -1.38 12.49 -7.51
C LEU A 94 -2.06 13.78 -6.99
N PRO A 95 -2.02 14.89 -7.74
CA PRO A 95 -2.48 16.19 -7.24
C PRO A 95 -4.00 16.27 -6.98
N GLU A 96 -4.78 15.41 -7.63
CA GLU A 96 -6.25 15.35 -7.48
C GLU A 96 -6.69 14.44 -6.32
N ASN A 97 -5.75 13.75 -5.67
CA ASN A 97 -6.03 12.83 -4.57
C ASN A 97 -5.82 13.50 -3.22
N GLU A 98 -6.69 13.20 -2.26
CA GLU A 98 -6.45 13.52 -0.86
C GLU A 98 -5.37 12.57 -0.31
N VAL A 99 -4.21 13.11 0.04
CA VAL A 99 -3.07 12.35 0.54
C VAL A 99 -2.58 12.96 1.85
N SER A 100 -2.49 12.14 2.89
CA SER A 100 -2.03 12.53 4.22
C SER A 100 -1.08 11.49 4.80
N LEU A 101 -0.16 11.95 5.66
CA LEU A 101 0.64 11.06 6.48
C LEU A 101 -0.19 10.62 7.71
N TYR A 102 -0.24 9.31 7.95
CA TYR A 102 -0.88 8.74 9.13
C TYR A 102 0.17 8.14 10.06
N SER A 103 0.05 8.42 11.36
CA SER A 103 0.84 7.80 12.42
C SER A 103 -0.10 7.22 13.47
N GLY A 104 -0.01 5.92 13.69
CA GLY A 104 -0.88 5.19 14.59
C GLY A 104 -0.92 3.71 14.26
N PHE A 105 -1.85 2.99 14.89
CA PHE A 105 -2.02 1.56 14.68
C PHE A 105 -2.74 1.26 13.36
N LEU A 106 -2.31 0.18 12.68
CA LEU A 106 -2.88 -0.30 11.42
C LEU A 106 -4.28 -0.92 11.60
N ASP A 107 -4.60 -1.42 12.79
CA ASP A 107 -5.90 -2.02 13.14
C ASP A 107 -6.90 -1.01 13.72
N SER A 108 -6.58 0.29 13.66
CA SER A 108 -7.50 1.32 14.12
C SER A 108 -8.77 1.40 13.26
N ASN A 109 -9.88 1.80 13.87
CA ASN A 109 -11.14 2.06 13.16
C ASN A 109 -10.98 3.07 12.02
N HIS A 110 -10.04 4.02 12.16
CA HIS A 110 -9.72 4.99 11.11
C HIS A 110 -9.16 4.31 9.86
N VAL A 111 -8.13 3.47 10.01
CA VAL A 111 -7.50 2.73 8.90
C VAL A 111 -8.50 1.76 8.27
N ILE A 112 -9.25 1.01 9.09
CA ILE A 112 -10.28 0.09 8.60
C ILE A 112 -11.31 0.85 7.75
N SER A 113 -11.86 1.96 8.28
CA SER A 113 -12.84 2.79 7.56
C SER A 113 -12.27 3.40 6.28
N PHE A 114 -11.00 3.79 6.28
CA PHE A 114 -10.31 4.33 5.10
C PHE A 114 -10.19 3.28 3.99
N LEU A 115 -9.76 2.05 4.32
CA LEU A 115 -9.62 0.96 3.37
C LEU A 115 -10.98 0.48 2.85
N LEU A 116 -12.00 0.41 3.70
CA LEU A 116 -13.37 0.08 3.29
C LEU A 116 -13.97 1.09 2.32
N LYS A 117 -13.54 2.35 2.37
CA LYS A 117 -13.91 3.39 1.39
C LYS A 117 -13.10 3.32 0.08
N GLY A 118 -12.21 2.34 -0.06
CA GLY A 118 -11.35 2.17 -1.24
C GLY A 118 -10.04 2.98 -1.17
N GLY A 119 -9.68 3.49 0.00
CA GLY A 119 -8.40 4.17 0.22
C GLY A 119 -7.20 3.23 -0.02
N LEU A 120 -6.10 3.80 -0.49
CA LEU A 120 -4.82 3.10 -0.65
C LEU A 120 -3.82 3.63 0.38
N MET A 121 -3.09 2.73 1.03
CA MET A 121 -2.11 3.08 2.05
C MET A 121 -0.71 2.61 1.64
N LEU A 122 0.25 3.54 1.66
CA LEU A 122 1.67 3.25 1.46
C LEU A 122 2.33 3.09 2.84
N VAL A 123 2.85 1.90 3.13
CA VAL A 123 3.43 1.57 4.44
C VAL A 123 4.95 1.49 4.32
N PRO A 124 5.72 2.42 4.91
CA PRO A 124 7.18 2.37 4.89
C PRO A 124 7.73 1.22 5.75
N TYR A 125 8.85 0.63 5.32
CA TYR A 125 9.56 -0.45 6.02
C TYR A 125 11.04 -0.04 6.25
N PRO A 126 11.68 -0.41 7.38
CA PRO A 126 11.16 -1.23 8.48
C PRO A 126 10.14 -0.49 9.35
N PHE A 127 8.99 -1.12 9.60
CA PHE A 127 8.13 -0.70 10.68
C PHE A 127 8.80 -1.12 11.99
N LEU A 128 9.03 -0.17 12.89
CA LEU A 128 9.34 -0.50 14.29
C LEU A 128 8.09 -1.16 14.85
N GLN A 129 8.08 -2.48 15.00
CA GLN A 129 7.17 -3.11 15.95
C GLN A 129 7.55 -2.49 17.29
N HIS A 130 6.68 -1.65 17.86
CA HIS A 130 6.77 -1.34 19.27
C HIS A 130 6.67 -2.69 19.98
N THR A 131 7.83 -3.23 20.38
CA THR A 131 7.88 -4.34 21.31
C THR A 131 7.09 -3.84 22.51
N LEU A 132 6.00 -4.52 22.84
CA LEU A 132 5.28 -4.30 24.08
C LEU A 132 6.30 -4.56 25.20
N THR A 133 7.00 -3.52 25.63
CA THR A 133 7.65 -3.53 26.92
C THR A 133 6.51 -3.45 27.91
N GLU A 134 6.01 -4.61 28.33
CA GLU A 134 5.30 -4.76 29.59
C GLU A 134 6.17 -4.15 30.68
N SER A 135 5.90 -2.89 31.01
CA SER A 135 6.37 -2.27 32.24
C SER A 135 5.40 -2.71 33.33
N ASN A 136 5.60 -3.94 33.81
CA ASN A 136 5.06 -4.37 35.09
C ASN A 136 5.86 -3.66 36.18
N THR A 137 5.35 -2.52 36.65
CA THR A 137 5.62 -1.97 37.98
C THR A 137 4.45 -2.27 38.89
#